data_AF-A0A3D2B5U6-F1
#
_entry.id   AF-A0A3D2B5U6-F1
#
_cell.length_a   1.000
_cell.length_b   1.000
_cell.length_c   1.000
_cell.angle_alpha   90.00
_cell.angle_beta   90.00
_cell.angle_gamma   90.00
#
_symmetry.space_group_name_H-M   'P 1'
#
loop_
_entity.id
_entity.type
_entity.pdbx_description
1 polymer ?
#
loop_
_entity_poly.entity_id
_entity_poly.type
_entity_poly.pdbx_seq_one_letter_code
_entity_poly.pdbx_strand_id
1 'polypeptide(L)'
;MRVVSLPALCFVRGRDSSVKAFSTPSLLLALVGVFLVFPSANYVQASGLPLSSLPELLSTLALLPLIGSRWLRRSWAYRMRLMLAGRITIVAGLLCLGLVSKSVLLMSGTYQGFPVCYRAMGHEPPVGLCEKSYDNPLARFTATRVDEVIDFGPGDWNLSFMNSLRFNYYWWVAGSVLRERIPFTAFWRGAVELDASELISVTYVGAGQVQIGSERLRLSPSYDRITREQMRIPAGRHDLTVSYRFDDGQRSGGDGALGPLATFRLEGREGPLPASGPPLWTRLLGWFIDFLAVVSGLILAGFYWPVIKAQWPWLLGTGVAAALIMLRPVVDPPSAINGYMFLSTLAAGVLVTMPTRKRRHFLVACAGMAIVILAHEARAHPSLTSVLLRDGGGDFLMYESFARSIL
;
A
#
# COMPACT_ATOMS: atom_id res chain seq x y z
N MET A 1 -4.41 -41.39 73.36
CA MET A 1 -3.19 -41.37 72.53
C MET A 1 -3.53 -41.77 71.11
N ARG A 2 -3.56 -40.81 70.18
CA ARG A 2 -3.58 -41.05 68.73
C ARG A 2 -2.51 -40.17 68.12
N VAL A 3 -1.53 -40.81 67.50
CA VAL A 3 -0.38 -40.18 66.85
C VAL A 3 -0.86 -39.52 65.56
N VAL A 4 -0.61 -38.23 65.44
CA VAL A 4 -0.76 -37.46 64.20
C VAL A 4 0.44 -37.75 63.32
N SER A 5 0.22 -38.21 62.10
CA SER A 5 1.25 -38.32 61.06
C SER A 5 0.88 -37.41 59.89
N LEU A 6 1.72 -36.40 59.67
CA LEU A 6 1.75 -35.55 58.48
C LEU A 6 2.38 -36.30 57.30
N PRO A 7 1.87 -36.17 56.06
CA PRO A 7 2.67 -36.41 54.88
C PRO A 7 3.06 -35.10 54.18
N ALA A 8 4.37 -34.87 54.23
CA ALA A 8 5.28 -34.31 53.23
C ALA A 8 4.73 -33.48 52.05
N LEU A 9 5.26 -32.26 51.98
CA LEU A 9 5.33 -31.37 50.82
C LEU A 9 6.19 -31.95 49.67
N CYS A 10 5.80 -31.54 48.46
CA CYS A 10 6.64 -31.27 47.29
C CYS A 10 7.37 -32.43 46.58
N PHE A 11 6.82 -32.83 45.44
CA PHE A 11 7.61 -32.94 44.21
C PHE A 11 6.89 -32.20 43.09
N VAL A 12 7.34 -30.96 42.83
CA VAL A 12 6.99 -30.20 41.63
C VAL A 12 7.59 -30.95 40.46
N ARG A 13 6.74 -31.69 39.73
CA ARG A 13 7.12 -32.36 38.49
C ARG A 13 7.54 -31.29 37.48
N GLY A 14 8.79 -31.38 37.04
CA GLY A 14 9.42 -30.47 36.10
C GLY A 14 8.49 -30.11 34.95
N ARG A 15 8.26 -28.82 34.79
CA ARG A 15 7.59 -28.23 33.66
C ARG A 15 8.56 -28.35 32.49
N ASP A 16 8.43 -29.43 31.71
CA ASP A 16 9.14 -29.57 30.44
C ASP A 16 8.85 -28.32 29.60
N SER A 17 9.87 -27.48 29.47
CA SER A 17 9.97 -26.40 28.49
C SER A 17 10.17 -27.02 27.11
N SER A 18 9.24 -27.90 26.70
CA SER A 18 9.11 -28.26 25.30
C SER A 18 8.59 -27.02 24.57
N VAL A 19 9.44 -26.46 23.72
CA VAL A 19 8.98 -25.60 22.63
C VAL A 19 7.90 -26.41 21.92
N LYS A 20 6.63 -26.06 22.14
CA LYS A 20 5.50 -26.77 21.53
C LYS A 20 5.68 -26.67 20.02
N ALA A 21 6.15 -27.74 19.40
CA ALA A 21 6.31 -27.81 17.96
C ALA A 21 4.99 -27.39 17.31
N PHE A 22 5.05 -26.41 16.41
CA PHE A 22 3.88 -25.99 15.67
C PHE A 22 3.30 -27.19 14.92
N SER A 23 2.01 -27.43 15.09
CA SER A 23 1.34 -28.42 14.24
C SER A 23 1.48 -27.99 12.78
N THR A 24 1.73 -28.93 11.85
CA THR A 24 1.92 -28.66 10.41
C THR A 24 0.91 -27.67 9.80
N PRO A 25 -0.41 -27.71 10.12
CA PRO A 25 -1.33 -26.72 9.58
C PRO A 25 -1.24 -25.34 10.23
N SER A 26 -0.76 -25.24 11.48
CA SER A 26 -0.44 -23.95 12.10
C SER A 26 0.81 -23.32 11.49
N LEU A 27 1.80 -24.15 11.15
CA LEU A 27 2.97 -23.70 10.37
C LEU A 27 2.53 -23.20 8.99
N LEU A 28 1.66 -23.93 8.29
CA LEU A 28 1.12 -23.50 6.99
C LEU A 28 0.43 -22.12 7.10
N LEU A 29 -0.40 -21.90 8.12
CA LEU A 29 -1.04 -20.61 8.33
C LEU A 29 -0.02 -19.48 8.53
N ALA A 30 1.02 -19.74 9.34
CA ALA A 30 2.08 -18.78 9.57
C ALA A 30 2.86 -18.49 8.28
N LEU A 31 3.20 -19.52 7.49
CA LEU A 31 3.89 -19.37 6.21
C LEU A 31 3.06 -18.58 5.21
N VAL A 32 1.75 -18.86 5.07
CA VAL A 32 0.86 -18.06 4.22
C VAL A 32 0.83 -16.60 4.66
N GLY A 33 0.71 -16.36 5.98
CA GLY A 33 0.70 -15.00 6.51
C GLY A 33 2.00 -14.24 6.28
N VAL A 34 3.14 -14.86 6.58
CA VAL A 34 4.46 -14.26 6.33
C VAL A 34 4.66 -14.06 4.83
N PHE A 35 4.34 -15.05 3.99
CA PHE A 35 4.51 -14.96 2.54
C PHE A 35 3.73 -13.80 1.92
N LEU A 36 2.50 -13.55 2.37
CA LEU A 36 1.68 -12.45 1.85
C LEU A 36 2.17 -11.07 2.27
N VAL A 37 2.78 -10.93 3.45
CA VAL A 37 3.21 -9.62 3.99
C VAL A 37 4.69 -9.35 3.69
N PHE A 38 5.51 -10.38 3.55
CA PHE A 38 6.95 -10.24 3.37
C PHE A 38 7.28 -9.50 2.06
N PRO A 39 8.08 -8.42 2.12
CA PRO A 39 8.37 -7.57 0.97
C PRO A 39 9.25 -8.30 -0.06
N SER A 40 9.09 -7.93 -1.32
CA SER A 40 9.86 -8.47 -2.45
C SER A 40 10.14 -7.36 -3.49
N ALA A 41 10.24 -7.69 -4.78
CA ALA A 41 10.39 -6.68 -5.82
C ALA A 41 9.06 -6.01 -6.17
N ASN A 42 9.10 -4.80 -6.72
CA ASN A 42 7.91 -3.97 -6.96
C ASN A 42 7.11 -4.36 -8.21
N TYR A 43 7.61 -5.26 -9.05
CA TYR A 43 6.92 -5.78 -10.25
C TYR A 43 6.19 -7.11 -10.02
N VAL A 44 6.21 -7.62 -8.79
CA VAL A 44 5.50 -8.84 -8.39
C VAL A 44 4.13 -8.41 -7.86
N GLN A 45 3.04 -9.05 -8.27
CA GLN A 45 1.70 -8.67 -7.79
C GLN A 45 1.55 -8.89 -6.29
N ALA A 46 2.14 -9.99 -5.78
CA ALA A 46 2.28 -10.25 -4.36
C ALA A 46 3.58 -9.68 -3.80
N SER A 47 3.83 -8.40 -4.06
CA SER A 47 5.02 -7.66 -3.61
C SER A 47 5.20 -7.68 -2.09
N GLY A 48 4.10 -7.74 -1.32
CA GLY A 48 4.08 -7.68 0.15
C GLY A 48 3.82 -6.27 0.67
N LEU A 49 4.45 -5.91 1.79
CA LEU A 49 4.38 -4.52 2.29
C LEU A 49 4.88 -3.54 1.21
N PRO A 50 4.15 -2.43 0.96
CA PRO A 50 3.16 -1.80 1.84
C PRO A 50 1.70 -2.31 1.74
N LEU A 51 1.41 -3.35 0.95
CA LEU A 51 0.07 -3.82 0.56
C LEU A 51 -0.62 -2.84 -0.41
N SER A 52 0.08 -2.48 -1.48
CA SER A 52 -0.39 -1.50 -2.47
C SER A 52 -1.46 -2.04 -3.41
N SER A 53 -1.66 -3.36 -3.46
CA SER A 53 -2.67 -3.99 -4.31
C SER A 53 -3.92 -4.46 -3.54
N LEU A 54 -5.09 -4.39 -4.19
CA LEU A 54 -6.35 -4.90 -3.63
C LEU A 54 -6.27 -6.39 -3.21
N PRO A 55 -5.66 -7.30 -4.00
CA PRO A 55 -5.51 -8.70 -3.59
C PRO A 55 -4.68 -8.89 -2.32
N GLU A 56 -3.62 -8.11 -2.14
CA GLU A 56 -2.79 -8.14 -0.92
C GLU A 56 -3.58 -7.65 0.30
N LEU A 57 -4.33 -6.57 0.15
CA LEU A 57 -5.20 -6.04 1.21
C LEU A 57 -6.26 -7.05 1.62
N LEU A 58 -7.00 -7.61 0.65
CA LEU A 58 -8.04 -8.62 0.90
C LEU A 58 -7.47 -9.89 1.56
N SER A 59 -6.31 -10.35 1.11
CA SER A 59 -5.65 -11.52 1.68
C SER A 59 -5.21 -11.26 3.12
N THR A 60 -4.70 -10.07 3.42
CA THR A 60 -4.31 -9.66 4.78
C THR A 60 -5.53 -9.56 5.70
N LEU A 61 -6.61 -8.94 5.23
CA LEU A 61 -7.89 -8.87 5.97
C LEU A 61 -8.46 -10.25 6.25
N ALA A 62 -8.35 -11.19 5.30
CA ALA A 62 -8.79 -12.58 5.48
C ALA A 62 -7.97 -13.33 6.55
N LEU A 63 -6.70 -12.97 6.76
CA LEU A 63 -5.84 -13.56 7.78
C LEU A 63 -6.11 -13.02 9.20
N LEU A 64 -6.54 -11.77 9.36
CA LEU A 64 -6.73 -11.14 10.67
C LEU A 64 -7.64 -11.96 11.62
N PRO A 65 -8.83 -12.45 11.20
CA PRO A 65 -9.67 -13.28 12.05
C PRO A 65 -9.00 -14.60 12.45
N LEU A 66 -8.21 -15.20 11.56
CA LEU A 66 -7.46 -16.44 11.84
C LEU A 66 -6.37 -16.20 12.90
N ILE A 67 -5.71 -15.05 12.87
CA ILE A 67 -4.71 -14.64 13.87
C ILE A 67 -5.38 -14.31 15.22
N GLY A 68 -6.53 -13.62 15.21
CA GLY A 68 -7.24 -13.23 16.42
C GLY A 68 -8.00 -14.36 17.13
N SER A 69 -8.53 -15.34 16.38
CA SER A 69 -9.45 -16.34 16.93
C SER A 69 -8.84 -17.74 17.10
N ARG A 70 -8.76 -18.21 18.35
CA ARG A 70 -8.34 -19.58 18.67
C ARG A 70 -9.23 -20.65 18.01
N TRP A 71 -10.52 -20.38 17.88
CA TRP A 71 -11.46 -21.31 17.27
C TRP A 71 -11.23 -21.45 15.76
N LEU A 72 -10.97 -20.34 15.07
CA LEU A 72 -10.67 -20.37 13.64
C LEU A 72 -9.37 -21.11 13.36
N ARG A 73 -8.34 -20.92 14.19
CA ARG A 73 -7.09 -21.70 14.08
C ARG A 73 -7.29 -23.20 14.24
N ARG A 74 -8.14 -23.62 15.18
CA ARG A 74 -8.48 -25.06 15.34
C ARG A 74 -9.26 -25.59 14.15
N SER A 75 -10.21 -24.80 13.63
CA SER A 75 -11.01 -25.16 12.46
C SER A 75 -10.14 -25.23 11.19
N TRP A 76 -9.19 -24.31 11.04
CA TRP A 76 -8.16 -24.33 10.02
C TRP A 76 -7.32 -25.60 10.09
N ALA A 77 -6.80 -25.93 11.28
CA ALA A 77 -6.00 -27.13 11.49
C ALA A 77 -6.74 -28.42 11.11
N TYR A 78 -8.03 -28.51 11.44
CA TYR A 78 -8.86 -29.64 11.06
C TYR A 78 -9.13 -29.68 9.54
N ARG A 79 -9.59 -28.57 8.95
CA ARG A 79 -9.98 -28.52 7.53
C ARG A 79 -8.82 -28.65 6.58
N MET A 80 -7.68 -28.05 6.88
CA MET A 80 -6.51 -28.14 6.01
C MET A 80 -5.97 -29.56 5.93
N ARG A 81 -6.01 -30.32 7.03
CA ARG A 81 -5.68 -31.76 7.02
C ARG A 81 -6.54 -32.54 6.05
N LEU A 82 -7.84 -32.20 5.99
CA LEU A 82 -8.79 -32.85 5.10
C LEU A 82 -8.64 -32.39 3.65
N MET A 83 -8.57 -31.07 3.41
CA MET A 83 -8.48 -30.48 2.07
C MET A 83 -7.18 -30.82 1.35
N LEU A 84 -6.06 -30.84 2.07
CA LEU A 84 -4.75 -31.07 1.48
C LEU A 84 -4.26 -32.52 1.64
N ALA A 85 -5.02 -33.39 2.31
CA ALA A 85 -4.83 -34.86 2.38
C ALA A 85 -3.36 -35.35 2.36
N GLY A 86 -2.49 -34.78 3.22
CA GLY A 86 -1.07 -35.13 3.31
C GLY A 86 -0.11 -34.29 2.47
N ARG A 87 -0.59 -33.50 1.50
CA ARG A 87 0.20 -32.57 0.67
C ARG A 87 0.56 -31.26 1.39
N ILE A 88 0.18 -31.09 2.65
CA ILE A 88 0.47 -29.88 3.45
C ILE A 88 1.97 -29.60 3.50
N THR A 89 2.80 -30.64 3.65
CA THR A 89 4.26 -30.51 3.71
C THR A 89 4.84 -30.00 2.39
N ILE A 90 4.30 -30.45 1.25
CA ILE A 90 4.69 -29.99 -0.08
C ILE A 90 4.35 -28.51 -0.24
N VAL A 91 3.11 -28.12 0.09
CA VAL A 91 2.69 -26.70 0.03
C VAL A 91 3.53 -25.82 0.96
N ALA A 92 3.78 -26.29 2.18
CA ALA A 92 4.65 -25.58 3.12
C ALA A 92 6.08 -25.43 2.57
N GLY A 93 6.64 -26.49 1.98
CA GLY A 93 7.97 -26.45 1.34
C GLY A 93 8.03 -25.47 0.18
N LEU A 94 7.00 -25.44 -0.68
CA LEU A 94 6.88 -24.48 -1.78
C LEU A 94 6.79 -23.04 -1.27
N LEU A 95 6.03 -22.78 -0.19
CA LEU A 95 5.97 -21.46 0.43
C LEU A 95 7.30 -21.04 1.04
N CYS A 96 8.05 -21.96 1.66
CA CYS A 96 9.41 -21.68 2.13
C CYS A 96 10.33 -21.30 0.96
N LEU A 97 10.27 -22.04 -0.16
CA LEU A 97 11.01 -21.71 -1.37
C LEU A 97 10.60 -20.34 -1.95
N GLY A 98 9.30 -20.03 -1.91
CA GLY A 98 8.76 -18.72 -2.28
C GLY A 98 9.30 -17.60 -1.39
N LEU A 99 9.42 -17.81 -0.08
CA LEU A 99 10.03 -16.84 0.85
C LEU A 99 11.52 -16.61 0.58
N VAL A 100 12.26 -17.68 0.27
CA VAL A 100 13.67 -17.56 -0.17
C VAL A 100 13.73 -16.76 -1.46
N SER A 101 12.84 -17.04 -2.42
CA SER A 101 12.74 -16.32 -3.69
C SER A 101 12.44 -14.83 -3.49
N LYS A 102 11.49 -14.49 -2.62
CA LYS A 102 11.21 -13.11 -2.22
C LYS A 102 12.43 -12.43 -1.61
N SER A 103 13.16 -13.14 -0.74
CA SER A 103 14.38 -12.63 -0.11
C SER A 103 15.47 -12.34 -1.15
N VAL A 104 15.67 -13.24 -2.12
CA VAL A 104 16.60 -13.02 -3.24
C VAL A 104 16.19 -11.79 -4.05
N LEU A 105 14.92 -11.66 -4.42
CA LEU A 105 14.43 -10.48 -5.15
C LEU A 105 14.60 -9.20 -4.33
N LEU A 106 14.28 -9.24 -3.03
CA LEU A 106 14.42 -8.12 -2.12
C LEU A 106 15.88 -7.63 -2.05
N MET A 107 16.83 -8.56 -1.92
CA MET A 107 18.26 -8.27 -1.81
C MET A 107 18.90 -7.91 -3.16
N SER A 108 18.38 -8.41 -4.28
CA SER A 108 18.92 -8.13 -5.62
C SER A 108 18.89 -6.64 -6.00
N GLY A 109 18.03 -5.85 -5.35
CA GLY A 109 17.83 -4.45 -5.71
C GLY A 109 17.18 -4.25 -7.08
N THR A 110 16.63 -5.30 -7.70
CA THR A 110 15.90 -5.16 -8.97
C THR A 110 14.55 -4.50 -8.77
N TYR A 111 14.18 -3.65 -9.73
CA TYR A 111 12.92 -2.94 -9.77
C TYR A 111 12.44 -2.77 -11.22
N GLN A 112 11.19 -2.39 -11.37
CA GLN A 112 10.61 -1.95 -12.64
C GLN A 112 10.02 -0.55 -12.44
N GLY A 113 10.33 0.38 -13.34
CA GLY A 113 9.95 1.79 -13.20
C GLY A 113 11.15 2.71 -12.95
N PHE A 114 10.84 3.93 -12.52
CA PHE A 114 11.76 5.03 -12.33
C PHE A 114 11.89 5.35 -10.83
N PRO A 115 12.96 4.93 -10.14
CA PRO A 115 13.26 5.43 -8.80
C PRO A 115 13.32 6.95 -8.81
N VAL A 116 12.52 7.56 -7.94
CA VAL A 116 12.38 9.01 -7.80
C VAL A 116 12.80 9.46 -6.41
N CYS A 117 13.64 10.49 -6.37
CA CYS A 117 13.99 11.21 -5.15
C CYS A 117 13.17 12.50 -5.12
N TYR A 118 12.15 12.55 -4.27
CA TYR A 118 11.42 13.79 -4.01
C TYR A 118 12.07 14.54 -2.86
N ARG A 119 12.11 15.87 -2.97
CA ARG A 119 12.52 16.75 -1.87
C ARG A 119 11.63 17.98 -1.83
N ALA A 120 11.14 18.33 -0.65
CA ALA A 120 10.55 19.64 -0.44
C ALA A 120 11.64 20.73 -0.54
N MET A 121 11.28 21.88 -1.11
CA MET A 121 12.21 23.02 -1.11
C MET A 121 12.10 23.80 0.20
N GLY A 122 13.22 24.36 0.65
CA GLY A 122 13.30 25.13 1.90
C GLY A 122 13.22 24.31 3.19
N HIS A 123 13.13 22.98 3.09
CA HIS A 123 13.10 22.07 4.24
C HIS A 123 14.10 20.94 4.00
N GLU A 124 14.89 20.61 5.02
CA GLU A 124 15.74 19.42 4.95
C GLU A 124 14.91 18.16 5.23
N PRO A 125 15.14 17.06 4.47
CA PRO A 125 14.54 15.78 4.81
C PRO A 125 15.04 15.34 6.19
N PRO A 126 14.19 14.73 7.03
CA PRO A 126 14.55 14.44 8.40
C PRO A 126 15.58 13.30 8.49
N VAL A 127 15.65 12.44 7.47
CA VAL A 127 16.61 11.33 7.38
C VAL A 127 16.95 11.08 5.90
N GLY A 128 18.24 11.11 5.56
CA GLY A 128 18.74 10.73 4.23
C GLY A 128 18.70 11.85 3.19
N LEU A 129 18.87 11.49 1.90
CA LEU A 129 18.94 12.44 0.78
C LEU A 129 17.57 12.74 0.15
N CYS A 130 16.60 11.86 0.34
CA CYS A 130 15.26 11.92 -0.25
C CYS A 130 14.20 11.91 0.85
N GLU A 131 13.04 12.49 0.58
CA GLU A 131 11.90 12.40 1.49
C GLU A 131 11.39 10.95 1.60
N LYS A 132 10.84 10.59 2.77
CA LYS A 132 10.28 9.25 3.02
C LYS A 132 8.86 9.14 2.49
N SER A 133 8.49 7.98 1.94
CA SER A 133 7.12 7.68 1.51
C SER A 133 6.64 6.35 2.09
N TYR A 134 5.32 6.21 2.26
CA TYR A 134 4.69 4.92 2.60
C TYR A 134 4.75 3.93 1.45
N ASP A 135 4.96 4.40 0.22
CA ASP A 135 5.17 3.56 -0.95
C ASP A 135 6.55 2.87 -0.90
N ASN A 136 7.46 3.36 -0.04
CA ASN A 136 8.78 2.78 0.18
C ASN A 136 9.17 2.83 1.68
N PRO A 137 8.49 2.05 2.54
CA PRO A 137 8.64 2.14 3.99
C PRO A 137 10.04 1.73 4.46
N LEU A 138 10.75 0.94 3.65
CA LEU A 138 12.11 0.47 3.91
C LEU A 138 13.20 1.36 3.29
N ALA A 139 12.83 2.51 2.69
CA ALA A 139 13.75 3.45 2.04
C ALA A 139 14.72 2.78 1.04
N ARG A 140 14.22 1.82 0.25
CA ARG A 140 14.99 1.09 -0.75
C ARG A 140 15.37 1.98 -1.93
N PHE A 141 16.37 1.54 -2.68
CA PHE A 141 16.82 2.16 -3.94
C PHE A 141 17.32 3.61 -3.80
N THR A 142 17.61 4.08 -2.58
CA THR A 142 17.98 5.49 -2.31
C THR A 142 17.00 6.49 -2.95
N ALA A 143 15.72 6.13 -2.92
CA ALA A 143 14.64 6.87 -3.57
C ALA A 143 13.47 7.05 -2.59
N THR A 144 12.67 8.09 -2.81
CA THR A 144 11.40 8.26 -2.10
C THR A 144 10.44 7.13 -2.46
N ARG A 145 10.34 6.78 -3.75
CA ARG A 145 9.63 5.60 -4.25
C ARG A 145 10.08 5.24 -5.67
N VAL A 146 9.42 4.25 -6.29
CA VAL A 146 9.62 3.90 -7.70
C VAL A 146 8.31 4.18 -8.44
N ASP A 147 8.34 5.09 -9.40
CA ASP A 147 7.19 5.41 -10.24
C ASP A 147 7.15 4.48 -11.45
N GLU A 148 6.01 3.86 -11.74
CA GLU A 148 5.90 2.96 -12.91
C GLU A 148 6.10 3.70 -14.23
N VAL A 149 5.54 4.91 -14.31
CA VAL A 149 5.63 5.83 -15.45
C VAL A 149 5.81 7.26 -14.95
N ILE A 150 6.36 8.13 -15.80
CA ILE A 150 6.47 9.57 -15.52
C ILE A 150 5.33 10.29 -16.24
N ASP A 151 4.14 10.25 -15.64
CA ASP A 151 2.93 10.90 -16.15
C ASP A 151 2.14 11.52 -14.99
N PHE A 152 2.54 12.72 -14.59
CA PHE A 152 1.97 13.44 -13.46
C PHE A 152 1.16 14.64 -13.93
N GLY A 153 -0.16 14.59 -13.76
CA GLY A 153 -1.03 15.75 -13.83
C GLY A 153 -1.18 16.48 -12.49
N PRO A 154 -1.96 17.58 -12.45
CA PRO A 154 -2.23 18.36 -11.24
C PRO A 154 -2.70 17.58 -10.02
N GLY A 155 -3.47 16.49 -10.22
CA GLY A 155 -4.07 15.70 -9.15
C GLY A 155 -3.36 14.38 -8.84
N ASP A 156 -2.33 14.02 -9.61
CA ASP A 156 -1.75 12.67 -9.60
C ASP A 156 -0.45 12.61 -8.78
N TRP A 157 -0.03 13.74 -8.21
CA TRP A 157 1.13 13.84 -7.34
C TRP A 157 0.83 13.21 -5.97
N ASN A 158 1.15 11.94 -5.82
CA ASN A 158 1.16 11.28 -4.51
C ASN A 158 2.44 11.69 -3.74
N LEU A 159 2.43 12.84 -3.05
CA LEU A 159 3.58 13.34 -2.26
C LEU A 159 3.36 13.11 -0.76
N SER A 160 3.30 11.83 -0.34
CA SER A 160 2.91 11.45 1.03
C SER A 160 3.74 12.08 2.15
N PHE A 161 5.00 12.48 1.88
CA PHE A 161 5.85 13.17 2.85
C PHE A 161 5.33 14.55 3.24
N MET A 162 4.49 15.17 2.39
CA MET A 162 3.83 16.44 2.69
C MET A 162 2.85 16.32 3.86
N ASN A 163 2.45 15.10 4.24
CA ASN A 163 1.69 14.85 5.46
C ASN A 163 2.64 14.79 6.69
N SER A 164 3.30 15.92 6.96
CA SER A 164 4.21 16.13 8.09
C SER A 164 3.96 17.52 8.69
N LEU A 165 4.19 17.67 9.99
CA LEU A 165 4.06 18.97 10.68
C LEU A 165 4.94 20.07 10.06
N ARG A 166 6.03 19.68 9.38
CA ARG A 166 6.91 20.59 8.62
C ARG A 166 6.18 21.38 7.53
N PHE A 167 5.09 20.85 7.00
CA PHE A 167 4.32 21.45 5.91
C PHE A 167 2.98 22.03 6.36
N ASN A 168 2.85 22.33 7.67
CA ASN A 168 1.63 22.88 8.24
C ASN A 168 1.48 24.39 7.96
N TYR A 169 1.40 24.75 6.68
CA TYR A 169 1.27 26.13 6.23
C TYR A 169 -0.14 26.67 6.44
N TYR A 170 -0.30 27.92 6.86
CA TYR A 170 -1.60 28.49 7.16
C TYR A 170 -1.98 29.50 6.09
N TRP A 171 -3.15 29.31 5.46
CA TRP A 171 -3.62 30.18 4.39
C TRP A 171 -3.89 31.62 4.85
N TRP A 172 -4.10 31.84 6.15
CA TRP A 172 -4.29 33.16 6.75
C TRP A 172 -2.98 33.87 7.15
N VAL A 173 -1.83 33.19 7.07
CA VAL A 173 -0.53 33.80 7.37
C VAL A 173 0.06 34.34 6.07
N ALA A 174 0.12 35.67 5.95
CA ALA A 174 0.66 36.33 4.77
C ALA A 174 2.10 35.87 4.48
N GLY A 175 2.40 35.60 3.20
CA GLY A 175 3.70 35.09 2.76
C GLY A 175 3.91 33.59 3.01
N SER A 176 2.97 32.89 3.65
CA SER A 176 3.02 31.44 3.83
C SER A 176 2.87 30.71 2.50
N VAL A 177 3.50 29.54 2.37
CA VAL A 177 3.33 28.66 1.20
C VAL A 177 1.87 28.20 1.10
N LEU A 178 1.30 28.19 -0.10
CA LEU A 178 -0.02 27.61 -0.36
C LEU A 178 0.09 26.08 -0.36
N ARG A 179 -0.82 25.39 0.33
CA ARG A 179 -0.75 23.92 0.52
C ARG A 179 -0.88 23.16 -0.81
N GLU A 180 -1.73 23.65 -1.68
CA GLU A 180 -1.91 23.12 -3.03
C GLU A 180 -0.72 23.45 -3.98
N ARG A 181 0.24 24.28 -3.55
CA ARG A 181 1.39 24.72 -4.37
C ARG A 181 2.71 24.63 -3.61
N ILE A 182 2.88 23.61 -2.76
CA ILE A 182 4.12 23.43 -2.00
C ILE A 182 5.29 23.25 -2.96
N PRO A 183 6.36 24.04 -2.85
CA PRO A 183 7.54 23.89 -3.68
C PRO A 183 8.26 22.56 -3.45
N PHE A 184 8.59 21.86 -4.53
CA PHE A 184 9.31 20.59 -4.46
C PHE A 184 10.20 20.36 -5.67
N THR A 185 11.12 19.41 -5.52
CA THR A 185 11.94 18.86 -6.59
C THR A 185 11.71 17.37 -6.70
N ALA A 186 11.81 16.87 -7.92
CA ALA A 186 11.73 15.46 -8.24
C ALA A 186 12.91 15.11 -9.12
N PHE A 187 13.58 14.02 -8.79
CA PHE A 187 14.72 13.55 -9.53
C PHE A 187 14.56 12.06 -9.83
N TRP A 188 14.28 11.75 -11.09
CA TRP A 188 14.09 10.38 -11.58
C TRP A 188 15.37 9.86 -12.20
N ARG A 189 15.62 8.56 -11.98
CA ARG A 189 16.61 7.77 -12.71
C ARG A 189 15.96 6.51 -13.24
N GLY A 190 16.49 5.97 -14.32
CA GLY A 190 16.08 4.67 -14.84
C GLY A 190 16.70 4.39 -16.18
N ALA A 191 16.10 3.45 -16.89
CA ALA A 191 16.41 3.22 -18.30
C ALA A 191 15.09 3.04 -19.05
N VAL A 192 15.10 3.43 -20.32
CA VAL A 192 14.01 3.24 -21.27
C VAL A 192 14.53 2.39 -22.41
N GLU A 193 13.67 1.59 -23.03
CA GLU A 193 14.01 0.75 -24.17
C GLU A 193 12.99 1.00 -25.26
N LEU A 194 13.47 1.44 -26.43
CA LEU A 194 12.65 1.84 -27.57
C LEU A 194 12.91 0.90 -28.75
N ASP A 195 11.84 0.35 -29.33
CA ASP A 195 11.97 -0.57 -30.48
C ASP A 195 12.35 0.17 -31.78
N ALA A 196 11.96 1.44 -31.89
CA ALA A 196 12.22 2.28 -33.04
C ALA A 196 12.65 3.68 -32.61
N SER A 197 13.22 4.46 -33.53
CA SER A 197 13.46 5.88 -33.24
C SER A 197 12.12 6.60 -33.08
N GLU A 198 11.99 7.33 -31.98
CA GLU A 198 10.73 7.89 -31.53
C GLU A 198 10.88 9.35 -31.10
N LEU A 199 9.81 10.13 -31.30
CA LEU A 199 9.74 11.51 -30.84
C LEU A 199 9.05 11.51 -29.48
N ILE A 200 9.82 11.80 -28.43
CA ILE A 200 9.35 11.89 -27.06
C ILE A 200 8.86 13.30 -26.80
N SER A 201 7.64 13.42 -26.29
CA SER A 201 7.00 14.67 -25.86
C SER A 201 7.18 14.84 -24.36
N VAL A 202 7.68 16.00 -23.95
CA VAL A 202 7.82 16.41 -22.55
C VAL A 202 6.83 17.53 -22.27
N THR A 203 5.76 17.22 -21.54
CA THR A 203 4.74 18.21 -21.15
C THR A 203 4.98 18.62 -19.69
N TYR A 204 5.16 19.91 -19.40
CA TYR A 204 5.52 20.35 -18.05
C TYR A 204 5.00 21.74 -17.65
N VAL A 205 4.87 21.95 -16.33
CA VAL A 205 4.73 23.25 -15.67
C VAL A 205 5.78 23.28 -14.56
N GLY A 206 6.86 24.05 -14.74
CA GLY A 206 7.99 24.05 -13.83
C GLY A 206 9.29 24.41 -14.54
N ALA A 207 10.40 23.91 -14.02
CA ALA A 207 11.71 24.04 -14.65
C ALA A 207 12.50 22.75 -14.44
N GLY A 208 13.49 22.47 -15.29
CA GLY A 208 14.25 21.24 -15.15
C GLY A 208 15.10 20.85 -16.35
N GLN A 209 15.36 19.56 -16.43
CA GLN A 209 16.17 18.93 -17.46
C GLN A 209 15.75 17.47 -17.62
N VAL A 210 15.68 17.03 -18.87
CA VAL A 210 15.50 15.63 -19.25
C VAL A 210 16.75 15.20 -20.03
N GLN A 211 17.32 14.07 -19.64
CA GLN A 211 18.41 13.44 -20.36
C GLN A 211 18.07 11.98 -20.62
N ILE A 212 18.14 11.57 -21.89
CA ILE A 212 17.88 10.20 -22.34
C ILE A 212 19.05 9.81 -23.26
N GLY A 213 19.94 8.95 -22.77
CA GLY A 213 21.19 8.63 -23.43
C GLY A 213 22.08 9.88 -23.62
N SER A 214 22.45 10.16 -24.87
CA SER A 214 23.21 11.36 -25.26
C SER A 214 22.34 12.60 -25.44
N GLU A 215 21.04 12.44 -25.63
CA GLU A 215 20.13 13.54 -25.90
C GLU A 215 19.74 14.25 -24.60
N ARG A 216 19.74 15.57 -24.64
CA ARG A 216 19.53 16.42 -23.47
C ARG A 216 18.63 17.59 -23.82
N LEU A 217 17.52 17.69 -23.08
CA LEU A 217 16.54 18.74 -23.21
C LEU A 217 16.51 19.57 -21.92
N ARG A 218 16.74 20.88 -22.05
CA ARG A 218 16.70 21.82 -20.91
C ARG A 218 15.33 22.49 -20.89
N LEU A 219 14.58 22.24 -19.82
CA LEU A 219 13.24 22.77 -19.64
C LEU A 219 13.32 24.16 -19.03
N SER A 220 13.05 25.18 -19.85
CA SER A 220 13.05 26.57 -19.40
C SER A 220 11.91 26.80 -18.41
N PRO A 221 12.10 27.66 -17.38
CA PRO A 221 11.05 27.91 -16.38
C PRO A 221 9.73 28.38 -17.01
N SER A 222 8.64 27.65 -16.74
CA SER A 222 7.29 27.91 -17.23
C SER A 222 6.28 27.60 -16.12
N TYR A 223 5.74 28.63 -15.47
CA TYR A 223 4.80 28.49 -14.33
C TYR A 223 3.41 29.06 -14.60
N ASP A 224 3.25 29.80 -15.70
CA ASP A 224 2.04 30.49 -16.16
C ASP A 224 1.22 29.65 -17.14
N ARG A 225 1.84 28.68 -17.81
CA ARG A 225 1.21 27.81 -18.81
C ARG A 225 1.84 26.42 -18.84
N ILE A 226 1.10 25.46 -19.39
CA ILE A 226 1.61 24.13 -19.72
C ILE A 226 2.45 24.25 -20.99
N THR A 227 3.73 23.87 -20.89
CA THR A 227 4.66 23.88 -22.02
C THR A 227 4.89 22.45 -22.50
N ARG A 228 5.03 22.29 -23.81
CA ARG A 228 5.37 21.01 -24.45
C ARG A 228 6.63 21.18 -25.28
N GLU A 229 7.62 20.36 -24.98
CA GLU A 229 8.85 20.26 -25.76
C GLU A 229 9.00 18.84 -26.30
N GLN A 230 9.86 18.65 -27.31
CA GLN A 230 10.03 17.35 -27.96
C GLN A 230 11.51 17.06 -28.17
N MET A 231 11.88 15.79 -28.05
CA MET A 231 13.22 15.30 -28.35
C MET A 231 13.13 13.97 -29.09
N ARG A 232 14.00 13.76 -30.08
CA ARG A 232 14.02 12.51 -30.85
C ARG A 232 15.07 11.57 -30.25
N ILE A 233 14.65 10.37 -29.88
CA ILE A 233 15.53 9.34 -29.33
C ILE A 233 15.67 8.21 -30.36
N PRO A 234 16.88 7.69 -30.60
CA PRO A 234 17.07 6.53 -31.46
C PRO A 234 16.57 5.24 -30.79
N ALA A 235 16.33 4.20 -31.59
CA ALA A 235 16.01 2.88 -31.07
C ALA A 235 17.12 2.35 -30.15
N GLY A 236 16.75 1.47 -29.22
CA GLY A 236 17.65 0.83 -28.27
C GLY A 236 17.38 1.22 -26.83
N ARG A 237 18.25 0.72 -25.93
CA ARG A 237 18.18 0.96 -24.49
C ARG A 237 19.01 2.17 -24.11
N HIS A 238 18.39 3.13 -23.42
CA HIS A 238 19.00 4.39 -23.01
C HIS A 238 18.79 4.64 -21.52
N ASP A 239 19.83 5.14 -20.85
CA ASP A 239 19.71 5.63 -19.48
C ASP A 239 18.90 6.92 -19.46
N LEU A 240 17.98 7.03 -18.51
CA LEU A 240 17.12 8.19 -18.31
C LEU A 240 17.47 8.87 -16.98
N THR A 241 17.66 10.18 -17.03
CA THR A 241 17.76 11.04 -15.85
C THR A 241 16.92 12.27 -16.05
N VAL A 242 16.05 12.57 -15.09
CA VAL A 242 15.18 13.75 -15.11
C VAL A 242 15.35 14.51 -13.81
N SER A 243 15.60 15.81 -13.91
CA SER A 243 15.52 16.73 -12.79
C SER A 243 14.38 17.71 -13.03
N TYR A 244 13.44 17.79 -12.10
CA TYR A 244 12.28 18.67 -12.18
C TYR A 244 12.13 19.47 -10.90
N ARG A 245 11.68 20.71 -11.04
CA ARG A 245 11.43 21.65 -9.96
C ARG A 245 10.14 22.39 -10.21
N PHE A 246 9.30 22.41 -9.18
CA PHE A 246 8.11 23.24 -9.12
C PHE A 246 8.22 24.22 -7.94
N ASP A 247 8.27 25.51 -8.26
CA ASP A 247 8.17 26.63 -7.32
C ASP A 247 7.72 27.84 -8.13
N ASP A 248 6.41 28.04 -8.14
CA ASP A 248 5.75 29.14 -8.87
C ASP A 248 5.77 30.47 -8.11
N GLY A 249 6.37 30.49 -6.91
CA GLY A 249 6.47 31.67 -6.06
C GLY A 249 5.16 32.15 -5.43
N GLN A 250 4.02 31.48 -5.67
CA GLN A 250 2.75 31.90 -5.07
C GLN A 250 2.71 31.61 -3.58
N ARG A 251 2.24 32.59 -2.82
CA ARG A 251 2.15 32.56 -1.36
C ARG A 251 0.81 33.15 -0.94
N SER A 252 0.39 32.85 0.27
CA SER A 252 -0.81 33.42 0.89
C SER A 252 -0.74 34.95 0.89
N GLY A 253 -1.85 35.60 0.51
CA GLY A 253 -1.96 37.05 0.42
C GLY A 253 -1.28 37.68 -0.79
N GLY A 254 -0.83 36.88 -1.76
CA GLY A 254 -0.32 37.38 -3.04
C GLY A 254 -1.44 37.73 -4.02
N ASP A 255 -1.31 38.85 -4.73
CA ASP A 255 -2.29 39.36 -5.71
C ASP A 255 -2.12 38.75 -7.12
N GLY A 256 -1.29 37.73 -7.27
CA GLY A 256 -0.99 37.11 -8.56
C GLY A 256 -2.09 36.16 -9.04
N ALA A 257 -2.39 36.17 -10.33
CA ALA A 257 -3.26 35.15 -10.92
C ALA A 257 -2.66 33.76 -10.73
N LEU A 258 -3.49 32.80 -10.30
CA LEU A 258 -3.07 31.41 -10.12
C LEU A 258 -2.80 30.77 -11.48
N GLY A 259 -1.54 30.43 -11.72
CA GLY A 259 -1.13 29.63 -12.88
C GLY A 259 -1.54 28.15 -12.74
N PRO A 260 -1.28 27.32 -13.75
CA PRO A 260 -1.50 25.88 -13.66
C PRO A 260 -0.69 25.25 -12.52
N LEU A 261 -1.18 24.11 -12.02
CA LEU A 261 -0.49 23.33 -11.00
C LEU A 261 0.65 22.50 -11.59
N ALA A 262 1.51 21.97 -10.72
CA ALA A 262 2.61 21.10 -11.08
C ALA A 262 2.15 20.02 -12.06
N THR A 263 2.82 19.92 -13.20
CA THR A 263 2.53 18.92 -14.23
C THR A 263 3.86 18.49 -14.83
N PHE A 264 4.06 17.19 -15.00
CA PHE A 264 5.24 16.65 -15.64
C PHE A 264 4.96 15.29 -16.27
N ARG A 265 5.03 15.22 -17.61
CA ARG A 265 4.72 14.02 -18.39
C ARG A 265 5.80 13.76 -19.41
N LEU A 266 6.16 12.49 -19.53
CA LEU A 266 7.09 11.97 -20.52
C LEU A 266 6.35 10.95 -21.39
N GLU A 267 5.96 11.38 -22.58
CA GLU A 267 5.07 10.63 -23.46
C GLU A 267 5.80 10.24 -24.75
N GLY A 268 5.65 8.98 -25.14
CA GLY A 268 5.96 8.47 -26.46
C GLY A 268 4.74 8.51 -27.39
N ARG A 269 4.78 7.70 -28.44
CA ARG A 269 3.76 7.53 -29.47
C ARG A 269 2.53 6.79 -28.94
N GLU A 270 2.73 5.80 -28.08
CA GLU A 270 1.66 4.93 -27.55
C GLU A 270 1.16 5.36 -26.17
N GLY A 271 1.70 6.45 -25.61
CA GLY A 271 1.36 6.95 -24.28
C GLY A 271 2.59 7.18 -23.41
N PRO A 272 2.46 7.11 -22.07
CA PRO A 272 3.57 7.29 -21.14
C PRO A 272 4.71 6.32 -21.45
N LEU A 273 5.96 6.81 -21.37
CA LEU A 273 7.12 5.98 -21.66
C LEU A 273 7.33 4.90 -20.60
N PRO A 274 7.34 3.61 -20.98
CA PRO A 274 7.59 2.53 -20.04
C PRO A 274 9.07 2.48 -19.67
N ALA A 275 9.37 2.20 -18.41
CA ALA A 275 10.72 1.86 -17.99
C ALA A 275 11.14 0.50 -18.56
N SER A 276 12.44 0.33 -18.82
CA SER A 276 13.02 -0.96 -19.18
C SER A 276 12.72 -1.98 -18.07
N GLY A 277 12.08 -3.09 -18.42
CA GLY A 277 11.73 -4.09 -17.42
C GLY A 277 12.96 -4.86 -16.90
N PRO A 278 12.82 -5.56 -15.76
CA PRO A 278 13.94 -6.25 -15.13
C PRO A 278 14.40 -7.47 -15.98
N PRO A 279 15.58 -8.06 -15.69
CA PRO A 279 16.09 -9.23 -16.40
C PRO A 279 15.10 -10.41 -16.40
N LEU A 280 15.16 -11.26 -17.43
CA LEU A 280 14.21 -12.36 -17.59
C LEU A 280 14.18 -13.30 -16.36
N TRP A 281 15.34 -13.64 -15.79
CA TRP A 281 15.41 -14.58 -14.66
C TRP A 281 14.69 -14.05 -13.41
N THR A 282 14.71 -12.74 -13.16
CA THR A 282 13.98 -12.16 -12.03
C THR A 282 12.48 -12.09 -12.30
N ARG A 283 12.07 -11.88 -13.56
CA ARG A 283 10.66 -11.97 -13.96
C ARG A 283 10.11 -13.37 -13.75
N LEU A 284 10.86 -14.41 -14.13
CA LEU A 284 10.48 -15.80 -13.89
C LEU A 284 10.30 -16.10 -12.40
N LEU A 285 11.20 -15.58 -11.56
CA LEU A 285 11.09 -15.70 -10.11
C LEU A 285 9.86 -14.95 -9.56
N GLY A 286 9.55 -13.78 -10.12
CA GLY A 286 8.33 -13.03 -9.84
C GLY A 286 7.06 -13.82 -10.16
N TRP A 287 6.98 -14.40 -11.36
CA TRP A 287 5.85 -15.25 -11.76
C TRP A 287 5.67 -16.48 -10.85
N PHE A 288 6.76 -17.08 -10.40
CA PHE A 288 6.70 -18.16 -9.43
C PHE A 288 6.10 -17.69 -8.09
N ILE A 289 6.48 -16.51 -7.61
CA ILE A 289 5.93 -15.91 -6.39
C ILE A 289 4.44 -15.59 -6.57
N ASP A 290 4.04 -15.00 -7.69
CA ASP A 290 2.64 -14.68 -7.98
C ASP A 290 1.78 -15.95 -8.07
N PHE A 291 2.29 -17.01 -8.70
CA PHE A 291 1.63 -18.32 -8.73
C PHE A 291 1.39 -18.86 -7.31
N LEU A 292 2.41 -18.79 -6.43
CA LEU A 292 2.25 -19.22 -5.03
C LEU A 292 1.27 -18.34 -4.25
N ALA A 293 1.19 -17.04 -4.57
CA ALA A 293 0.22 -16.13 -3.98
C ALA A 293 -1.21 -16.50 -4.40
N VAL A 294 -1.44 -16.79 -5.68
CA VAL A 294 -2.74 -17.29 -6.18
C VAL A 294 -3.12 -18.59 -5.48
N VAL A 295 -2.19 -19.56 -5.37
CA VAL A 295 -2.44 -20.81 -4.64
C VAL A 295 -2.80 -20.54 -3.18
N SER A 296 -2.11 -19.63 -2.51
CA SER A 296 -2.41 -19.22 -1.13
C SER A 296 -3.80 -18.59 -1.01
N GLY A 297 -4.17 -17.72 -1.95
CA GLY A 297 -5.49 -17.11 -2.05
C GLY A 297 -6.60 -18.16 -2.25
N LEU A 298 -6.38 -19.16 -3.10
CA LEU A 298 -7.32 -20.26 -3.32
C LEU A 298 -7.48 -21.14 -2.07
N ILE A 299 -6.42 -21.38 -1.30
CA ILE A 299 -6.49 -22.11 -0.03
C ILE A 299 -7.34 -21.32 0.98
N LEU A 300 -7.12 -20.00 1.09
CA LEU A 300 -7.93 -19.13 1.95
C LEU A 300 -9.39 -19.11 1.50
N ALA A 301 -9.64 -18.94 0.20
CA ALA A 301 -10.99 -18.96 -0.38
C ALA A 301 -11.71 -20.28 -0.10
N GLY A 302 -11.04 -21.42 -0.32
CA GLY A 302 -11.59 -22.74 -0.02
C GLY A 302 -11.90 -22.94 1.47
N PHE A 303 -11.07 -22.39 2.37
CA PHE A 303 -11.35 -22.41 3.80
C PHE A 303 -12.62 -21.61 4.17
N TYR A 304 -12.76 -20.40 3.61
CA TYR A 304 -13.87 -19.49 3.87
C TYR A 304 -15.16 -19.83 3.11
N TRP A 305 -15.08 -20.59 2.03
CA TRP A 305 -16.21 -20.93 1.16
C TRP A 305 -17.45 -21.47 1.90
N PRO A 306 -17.33 -22.43 2.84
CA PRO A 306 -18.50 -22.93 3.57
C PRO A 306 -19.12 -21.89 4.53
N VAL A 307 -18.34 -20.90 4.96
CA VAL A 307 -18.85 -19.79 5.78
C VAL A 307 -19.62 -18.83 4.88
N ILE A 308 -19.05 -18.46 3.74
CA ILE A 308 -19.69 -17.60 2.73
C ILE A 308 -21.02 -18.21 2.29
N LYS A 309 -21.02 -19.49 1.86
CA LYS A 309 -22.23 -20.19 1.43
C LYS A 309 -23.32 -20.23 2.52
N ALA A 310 -22.94 -20.42 3.77
CA ALA A 310 -23.89 -20.53 4.89
C ALA A 310 -24.39 -19.18 5.40
N GLN A 311 -23.77 -18.08 5.02
CA GLN A 311 -24.03 -16.73 5.55
C GLN A 311 -24.24 -15.70 4.44
N TRP A 312 -24.44 -16.16 3.20
CA TRP A 312 -24.56 -15.31 2.03
C TRP A 312 -25.64 -14.22 2.16
N PRO A 313 -26.80 -14.41 2.84
CA PRO A 313 -27.80 -13.33 2.95
C PRO A 313 -27.28 -12.15 3.76
N TRP A 314 -26.52 -12.43 4.82
CA TRP A 314 -25.90 -11.39 5.64
C TRP A 314 -24.79 -10.64 4.88
N LEU A 315 -23.98 -11.39 4.11
CA LEU A 315 -22.97 -10.79 3.24
C LEU A 315 -23.60 -9.92 2.14
N LEU A 316 -24.73 -10.35 1.57
CA LEU A 316 -25.49 -9.56 0.61
C LEU A 316 -26.00 -8.27 1.26
N GLY A 317 -26.54 -8.35 2.48
CA GLY A 317 -26.94 -7.16 3.25
C GLY A 317 -25.79 -6.18 3.46
N THR A 318 -24.58 -6.67 3.79
CA THR A 318 -23.39 -5.81 3.90
C THR A 318 -22.94 -5.24 2.56
N GLY A 319 -23.10 -5.99 1.46
CA GLY A 319 -22.82 -5.51 0.11
C GLY A 319 -23.79 -4.41 -0.33
N VAL A 320 -25.08 -4.54 -0.02
CA VAL A 320 -26.08 -3.49 -0.24
C VAL A 320 -25.73 -2.24 0.58
N ALA A 321 -25.34 -2.39 1.85
CA ALA A 321 -24.91 -1.26 2.66
C ALA A 321 -23.68 -0.55 2.07
N ALA A 322 -22.68 -1.30 1.61
CA ALA A 322 -21.51 -0.77 0.92
C ALA A 322 -21.88 -0.04 -0.39
N ALA A 323 -22.78 -0.59 -1.20
CA ALA A 323 -23.27 0.07 -2.41
C ALA A 323 -24.04 1.36 -2.09
N LEU A 324 -24.85 1.37 -1.03
CA LEU A 324 -25.55 2.58 -0.57
C LEU A 324 -24.58 3.67 -0.11
N ILE A 325 -23.46 3.29 0.53
CA ILE A 325 -22.39 4.23 0.88
C ILE A 325 -21.79 4.81 -0.39
N MET A 326 -21.43 3.98 -1.36
CA MET A 326 -20.84 4.42 -2.64
C MET A 326 -21.74 5.37 -3.45
N LEU A 327 -23.06 5.19 -3.37
CA LEU A 327 -24.04 6.02 -4.09
C LEU A 327 -24.33 7.36 -3.40
N ARG A 328 -23.85 7.60 -2.17
CA ARG A 328 -24.08 8.85 -1.44
C ARG A 328 -23.18 9.97 -1.96
N PRO A 329 -23.68 11.23 -2.05
CA PRO A 329 -22.87 12.37 -2.44
C PRO A 329 -21.72 12.64 -1.44
N VAL A 330 -20.58 13.11 -1.96
CA VAL A 330 -19.32 13.33 -1.20
C VAL A 330 -19.39 14.52 -0.23
N VAL A 331 -20.49 15.27 -0.23
CA VAL A 331 -20.70 16.50 0.55
C VAL A 331 -20.99 16.22 2.05
N ASP A 332 -20.99 14.95 2.48
CA ASP A 332 -21.27 14.62 3.87
C ASP A 332 -20.16 15.14 4.81
N PRO A 333 -20.51 15.81 5.92
CA PRO A 333 -19.54 16.30 6.90
C PRO A 333 -18.74 15.13 7.54
N PRO A 334 -17.54 15.39 8.11
CA PRO A 334 -16.71 14.38 8.78
C PRO A 334 -17.44 13.56 9.87
N SER A 335 -18.53 14.10 10.42
CA SER A 335 -19.39 13.42 11.40
C SER A 335 -20.16 12.22 10.83
N ALA A 336 -20.33 12.12 9.51
CA ALA A 336 -20.97 10.97 8.87
C ALA A 336 -20.11 9.69 8.98
N ILE A 337 -18.77 9.83 9.05
CA ILE A 337 -17.81 8.73 9.24
C ILE A 337 -18.14 7.97 10.54
N ASN A 338 -18.39 8.72 11.62
CA ASN A 338 -18.75 8.17 12.92
C ASN A 338 -20.09 7.42 12.89
N GLY A 339 -21.05 7.87 12.06
CA GLY A 339 -22.36 7.22 11.91
C GLY A 339 -22.29 5.84 11.27
N TYR A 340 -21.55 5.68 10.17
CA TYR A 340 -21.42 4.39 9.47
C TYR A 340 -20.56 3.39 10.26
N MET A 341 -19.48 3.86 10.89
CA MET A 341 -18.65 3.06 11.81
C MET A 341 -19.46 2.62 13.03
N PHE A 342 -20.29 3.50 13.60
CA PHE A 342 -21.18 3.16 14.70
C PHE A 342 -22.26 2.14 14.30
N LEU A 343 -22.91 2.32 13.14
CA LEU A 343 -23.94 1.39 12.67
C LEU A 343 -23.36 0.02 12.30
N SER A 344 -22.18 -0.03 11.69
CA SER A 344 -21.49 -1.29 11.36
C SER A 344 -20.99 -2.01 12.62
N THR A 345 -20.45 -1.30 13.60
CA THR A 345 -20.08 -1.88 14.91
C THR A 345 -21.31 -2.34 15.71
N LEU A 346 -22.43 -1.61 15.64
CA LEU A 346 -23.68 -1.99 16.29
C LEU A 346 -24.30 -3.23 15.63
N ALA A 347 -24.34 -3.29 14.29
CA ALA A 347 -24.79 -4.47 13.54
C ALA A 347 -23.89 -5.69 13.81
N ALA A 348 -22.56 -5.50 13.85
CA ALA A 348 -21.60 -6.51 14.26
C ALA A 348 -21.85 -6.98 15.71
N GLY A 349 -22.12 -6.04 16.63
CA GLY A 349 -22.48 -6.31 18.01
C GLY A 349 -23.73 -7.17 18.13
N VAL A 350 -24.81 -6.81 17.42
CA VAL A 350 -26.08 -7.56 17.40
C VAL A 350 -25.88 -8.98 16.83
N LEU A 351 -25.14 -9.12 15.73
CA LEU A 351 -24.81 -10.43 15.13
C LEU A 351 -24.04 -11.34 16.11
N VAL A 352 -23.15 -10.76 16.93
CA VAL A 352 -22.36 -11.49 17.93
C VAL A 352 -23.17 -11.81 19.19
N THR A 353 -24.13 -10.96 19.58
CA THR A 353 -24.96 -11.15 20.78
C THR A 353 -26.23 -11.96 20.53
N MET A 354 -26.58 -12.25 19.26
CA MET A 354 -27.74 -13.07 18.92
C MET A 354 -27.73 -14.44 19.65
N PRO A 355 -28.88 -14.87 20.19
CA PRO A 355 -28.99 -16.03 21.09
C PRO A 355 -28.56 -17.35 20.43
N THR A 356 -28.65 -17.42 19.09
CA THR A 356 -28.02 -18.48 18.32
C THR A 356 -26.53 -18.16 18.12
N ARG A 357 -25.71 -18.40 19.16
CA ARG A 357 -24.24 -18.22 19.16
C ARG A 357 -23.51 -19.11 18.12
N LYS A 358 -23.78 -18.93 16.84
CA LYS A 358 -23.05 -19.59 15.76
C LYS A 358 -21.78 -18.77 15.57
N ARG A 359 -20.63 -19.36 15.90
CA ARG A 359 -19.28 -18.77 15.74
C ARG A 359 -18.99 -18.22 14.33
N ARG A 360 -19.81 -18.58 13.34
CA ARG A 360 -19.81 -18.04 11.97
C ARG A 360 -20.28 -16.58 11.90
N HIS A 361 -21.16 -16.12 12.80
CA HIS A 361 -21.64 -14.74 12.83
C HIS A 361 -20.52 -13.74 13.16
N PHE A 362 -19.54 -14.14 13.97
CA PHE A 362 -18.35 -13.31 14.25
C PHE A 362 -17.51 -13.05 12.98
N LEU A 363 -17.31 -14.07 12.14
CA LEU A 363 -16.60 -13.91 10.87
C LEU A 363 -17.34 -12.96 9.92
N VAL A 364 -18.65 -13.10 9.85
CA VAL A 364 -19.52 -12.24 9.03
C VAL A 364 -19.50 -10.80 9.55
N ALA A 365 -19.50 -10.60 10.87
CA ALA A 365 -19.38 -9.30 11.48
C ALA A 365 -18.04 -8.62 11.14
N CYS A 366 -16.91 -9.34 11.25
CA CYS A 366 -15.61 -8.82 10.85
C CYS A 366 -15.56 -8.49 9.35
N ALA A 367 -16.04 -9.39 8.49
CA ALA A 367 -16.06 -9.19 7.05
C ALA A 367 -16.98 -8.02 6.65
N GLY A 368 -18.16 -7.93 7.25
CA GLY A 368 -19.12 -6.85 7.01
C GLY A 368 -18.57 -5.49 7.41
N MET A 369 -17.91 -5.41 8.58
CA MET A 369 -17.24 -4.18 9.02
C MET A 369 -16.13 -3.78 8.07
N ALA A 370 -15.27 -4.73 7.66
CA ALA A 370 -14.20 -4.45 6.69
C ALA A 370 -14.75 -3.99 5.34
N ILE A 371 -15.82 -4.61 4.81
CA ILE A 371 -16.46 -4.22 3.55
C ILE A 371 -17.03 -2.80 3.63
N VAL A 372 -17.72 -2.47 4.72
CA VAL A 372 -18.32 -1.13 4.92
C VAL A 372 -17.24 -0.05 5.07
N ILE A 373 -16.19 -0.32 5.85
CA ILE A 373 -15.04 0.58 5.99
C ILE A 373 -14.39 0.79 4.62
N LEU A 374 -14.02 -0.29 3.92
CA LEU A 374 -13.38 -0.18 2.61
C LEU A 374 -14.26 0.56 1.58
N ALA A 375 -15.57 0.36 1.60
CA ALA A 375 -16.47 1.08 0.71
C ALA A 375 -16.57 2.57 1.07
N HIS A 376 -16.51 2.91 2.36
CA HIS A 376 -16.42 4.29 2.80
C HIS A 376 -15.10 4.93 2.36
N GLU A 377 -13.98 4.28 2.65
CA GLU A 377 -12.64 4.74 2.29
C GLU A 377 -12.51 4.91 0.78
N ALA A 378 -12.93 3.93 -0.02
CA ALA A 378 -12.85 4.02 -1.47
C ALA A 378 -13.80 5.08 -2.08
N ARG A 379 -14.86 5.48 -1.37
CA ARG A 379 -15.72 6.62 -1.77
C ARG A 379 -15.07 7.94 -1.41
N ALA A 380 -14.60 8.08 -0.18
CA ALA A 380 -13.96 9.29 0.32
C ALA A 380 -12.63 9.56 -0.39
N HIS A 381 -11.94 8.48 -0.76
CA HIS A 381 -10.61 8.45 -1.34
C HIS A 381 -10.64 7.52 -2.58
N PRO A 382 -10.95 8.07 -3.76
CA PRO A 382 -11.20 7.29 -4.98
C PRO A 382 -9.99 6.49 -5.49
N SER A 383 -8.83 6.63 -4.87
CA SER A 383 -7.70 5.73 -5.09
C SER A 383 -7.03 5.36 -3.77
N LEU A 384 -6.58 4.11 -3.64
CA LEU A 384 -5.74 3.67 -2.52
C LEU A 384 -4.40 4.42 -2.45
N THR A 385 -4.06 5.16 -3.51
CA THR A 385 -2.85 5.96 -3.69
C THR A 385 -3.10 7.47 -3.59
N SER A 386 -4.32 7.94 -3.31
CA SER A 386 -4.58 9.37 -3.20
C SER A 386 -3.96 9.90 -1.90
N VAL A 387 -3.07 10.88 -2.01
CA VAL A 387 -2.55 11.60 -0.86
C VAL A 387 -3.52 12.72 -0.54
N LEU A 388 -4.22 12.59 0.58
CA LEU A 388 -4.84 13.74 1.20
C LEU A 388 -3.73 14.56 1.84
N LEU A 389 -3.59 15.80 1.37
CA LEU A 389 -2.86 16.81 2.12
C LEU A 389 -3.69 17.09 3.37
N ARG A 390 -3.09 16.86 4.54
CA ARG A 390 -3.71 17.21 5.82
C ARG A 390 -4.09 18.69 5.77
N ASP A 391 -5.29 19.06 6.26
CA ASP A 391 -5.66 20.46 6.41
C ASP A 391 -5.00 21.07 7.67
N GLY A 392 -4.92 22.39 7.73
CA GLY A 392 -4.22 23.12 8.78
C GLY A 392 -5.03 23.19 10.04
N GLY A 393 -4.93 22.13 10.86
CA GLY A 393 -5.32 22.10 12.27
C GLY A 393 -6.54 22.95 12.63
N GLY A 394 -7.74 22.37 12.50
CA GLY A 394 -8.89 22.76 13.33
C GLY A 394 -8.84 22.14 14.74
N ASP A 395 -7.79 21.38 15.06
CA ASP A 395 -7.64 20.69 16.33
C ASP A 395 -6.25 20.93 16.93
N PHE A 396 -6.22 21.37 18.19
CA PHE A 396 -5.04 21.87 18.92
C PHE A 396 -4.15 20.75 19.47
N LEU A 397 -4.56 19.48 19.30
CA LEU A 397 -3.82 18.31 19.78
C LEU A 397 -2.85 17.82 18.70
N MET A 398 -1.70 18.51 18.63
CA MET A 398 -0.57 18.16 17.78
C MET A 398 0.09 16.85 18.24
N TYR A 399 -0.01 15.78 17.45
CA TYR A 399 0.83 14.60 17.59
C TYR A 399 1.54 14.29 16.27
N GLU A 400 2.86 14.25 16.33
CA GLU A 400 3.80 13.96 15.24
C GLU A 400 3.82 12.46 14.86
N SER A 401 2.87 11.64 15.37
CA SER A 401 3.02 10.18 15.45
C SER A 401 2.06 9.31 14.65
N PHE A 402 1.15 9.84 13.82
CA PHE A 402 0.24 8.99 13.02
C PHE A 402 0.47 9.15 11.53
N ALA A 403 1.67 8.72 11.17
CA ALA A 403 2.13 8.50 9.83
C ALA A 403 1.51 7.21 9.23
N ARG A 404 0.26 7.27 8.75
CA ARG A 404 -0.23 6.44 7.62
C ARG A 404 -1.56 6.91 7.02
N SER A 405 -2.40 7.55 7.81
CA SER A 405 -3.60 8.28 7.39
C SER A 405 -4.18 8.98 8.62
N ILE A 406 -4.66 10.21 8.45
CA ILE A 406 -5.59 10.87 9.38
C ILE A 406 -6.51 11.64 8.44
N LEU A 407 -7.79 11.33 8.26
CA LEU A 407 -8.71 10.36 8.85
C LEU A 407 -9.51 9.71 7.72
#